data_AF-A0A3D0QDT1-F1
#
_entry.id   AF-A0A3D0QDT1-F1
#
_cell.length_a   1.000
_cell.length_b   1.000
_cell.length_c   1.000
_cell.angle_alpha   90.00
_cell.angle_beta   90.00
_cell.angle_gamma   90.00
#
_symmetry.space_group_name_H-M   'P 1'
#
loop_
_entity.id
_entity.type
_entity.pdbx_description
1 polymer ?
#
loop_
_entity_poly.entity_id
_entity_poly.type
_entity_poly.pdbx_seq_one_letter_code
_entity_poly.pdbx_strand_id
1 'polypeptide(L)'
;MSHKSSILFLGAVLAVLGAGCEGAFTPKGPYQDRMVVYGILTNRADTQYVRIHTTYNPAGFDPLTVSEESVVRDADVKVAESSKLFTFRQGTASRRDKSRYNDDVTIYISYPFSLEAGKTYDLTVSSPRYGTVTSSVTVPRRGRVQIFNSYVLNGRGTADEDLVIYGWIRELTYGVLARLYLIYETQEGDTWVRHTDEVPSSMVKYDDGTKEFFYPNLRRRESPGVIREKEVTESFVFSRTAYVERLNDLFTRYPSGRLRIKYGLIILTQVDQNFYRYSKIVHGFEDPYSIRTDTPDFTNIAGGRGIFGAMVEDSLLVELSF
;
A
#
# COMPACT_ATOMS: atom_id res chain seq x y z
N MET A 1 -19.86 -74.68 33.75
CA MET A 1 -19.45 -73.34 34.25
C MET A 1 -18.64 -72.66 33.13
N SER A 2 -19.23 -71.79 32.29
CA SER A 2 -18.44 -71.06 31.28
C SER A 2 -19.14 -69.84 30.63
N HIS A 3 -20.48 -69.79 30.58
CA HIS A 3 -21.15 -68.71 29.82
C HIS A 3 -21.41 -67.37 30.55
N LYS A 4 -21.24 -67.30 31.89
CA LYS A 4 -21.51 -66.05 32.64
C LYS A 4 -20.37 -65.02 32.57
N SER A 5 -19.13 -65.42 32.26
CA SER A 5 -17.99 -64.50 32.13
C SER A 5 -17.99 -63.72 30.80
N SER A 6 -18.51 -64.29 29.71
CA SER A 6 -18.46 -63.64 28.39
C SER A 6 -19.41 -62.44 28.27
N ILE A 7 -20.53 -62.42 29.00
CA ILE A 7 -21.51 -61.32 28.98
C ILE A 7 -20.96 -60.07 29.69
N LEU A 8 -20.18 -60.26 30.76
CA LEU A 8 -19.56 -59.15 31.51
C LEU A 8 -18.44 -58.46 30.73
N PHE A 9 -17.69 -59.19 29.91
CA PHE A 9 -16.62 -58.63 29.08
C PHE A 9 -17.18 -57.82 27.89
N LEU A 10 -18.29 -58.26 27.28
CA LEU A 10 -18.93 -57.55 26.17
C LEU A 10 -19.55 -56.21 26.63
N GLY A 11 -20.11 -56.17 27.84
CA GLY A 11 -20.64 -54.94 28.44
C GLY A 11 -19.55 -53.90 28.74
N ALA A 12 -18.37 -54.34 29.20
CA ALA A 12 -17.24 -53.45 29.46
C ALA A 12 -16.64 -52.86 28.16
N VAL A 13 -16.57 -53.65 27.07
CA VAL A 13 -16.11 -53.16 25.77
C VAL A 13 -17.11 -52.17 25.15
N LEU A 14 -18.43 -52.41 25.27
CA LEU A 14 -19.44 -51.45 24.81
C LEU A 14 -19.41 -50.12 25.59
N ALA A 15 -19.13 -50.15 26.90
CA ALA A 15 -19.01 -48.94 27.72
C ALA A 15 -17.79 -48.07 27.33
N VAL A 16 -16.69 -48.70 26.87
CA VAL A 16 -15.51 -47.96 26.38
C VAL A 16 -15.75 -47.35 25.00
N LEU A 17 -16.56 -47.98 24.14
CA LEU A 17 -16.95 -47.41 22.84
C LEU A 17 -17.96 -46.25 22.94
N GLY A 18 -18.78 -46.23 24.00
CA GLY A 18 -19.72 -45.14 24.28
C GLY A 18 -19.09 -43.91 24.95
N ALA A 19 -17.85 -43.99 25.41
CA ALA A 19 -17.10 -42.89 26.01
C ALA A 19 -16.21 -42.15 24.98
N GLY A 20 -16.48 -42.33 23.68
CA GLY A 20 -15.88 -41.51 22.64
C GLY A 20 -16.28 -40.05 22.87
N CYS A 21 -15.33 -39.22 23.32
CA CYS A 21 -15.55 -37.80 23.48
C CYS A 21 -15.97 -37.22 22.12
N GLU A 22 -17.24 -36.87 21.97
CA GLU A 22 -17.74 -35.95 20.93
C GLU A 22 -17.21 -34.54 21.22
N GLY A 23 -15.89 -34.38 21.27
CA GLY A 23 -15.26 -33.08 21.27
C GLY A 23 -15.40 -32.52 19.86
N ALA A 24 -16.26 -31.51 19.69
CA ALA A 24 -16.29 -30.75 18.45
C ALA A 24 -14.87 -30.20 18.21
N PHE A 25 -14.15 -30.79 17.24
CA PHE A 25 -12.84 -30.32 16.86
C PHE A 25 -12.99 -28.93 16.26
N THR A 26 -12.59 -27.92 17.03
CA THR A 26 -12.40 -26.57 16.50
C THR A 26 -10.92 -26.37 16.24
N PRO A 27 -10.49 -26.18 14.99
CA PRO A 27 -9.10 -25.89 14.68
C PRO A 27 -8.69 -24.48 15.13
N LYS A 28 -9.62 -23.68 15.67
CA LYS A 28 -9.36 -22.31 16.13
C LYS A 28 -8.78 -22.33 17.54
N GLY A 29 -7.60 -21.74 17.69
CA GLY A 29 -7.07 -21.39 19.00
C GLY A 29 -7.94 -20.32 19.71
N PRO A 30 -7.67 -20.05 20.99
CA PRO A 30 -8.37 -19.00 21.73
C PRO A 30 -8.18 -17.65 21.03
N TYR A 31 -9.30 -16.99 20.72
CA TYR A 31 -9.31 -15.69 20.08
C TYR A 31 -8.95 -14.60 21.10
N GLN A 32 -8.03 -13.70 20.71
CA GLN A 32 -7.69 -12.51 21.47
C GLN A 32 -8.03 -11.29 20.65
N ASP A 33 -8.91 -10.45 21.17
CA ASP A 33 -9.28 -9.20 20.51
C ASP A 33 -8.13 -8.19 20.65
N ARG A 34 -7.65 -7.64 19.54
CA ARG A 34 -6.50 -6.71 19.49
C ARG A 34 -6.81 -5.54 18.57
N MET A 35 -6.29 -4.36 18.93
CA MET A 35 -6.28 -3.22 18.02
C MET A 35 -5.39 -3.49 16.80
N VAL A 36 -5.90 -3.07 15.64
CA VAL A 36 -5.20 -3.05 14.36
C VAL A 36 -5.12 -1.60 13.90
N VAL A 37 -3.92 -1.07 13.80
CA VAL A 37 -3.67 0.34 13.50
C VAL A 37 -2.99 0.49 12.15
N TYR A 38 -3.53 1.35 11.29
CA TYR A 38 -2.91 1.70 10.00
C TYR A 38 -2.71 3.20 9.92
N GLY A 39 -1.46 3.64 9.79
CA GLY A 39 -1.11 5.03 9.53
C GLY A 39 0.14 5.14 8.67
N ILE A 40 0.05 5.84 7.55
CA ILE A 40 1.21 6.16 6.71
C ILE A 40 1.32 7.68 6.66
N LEU A 41 2.38 8.22 7.26
CA LEU A 41 2.66 9.65 7.21
C LEU A 41 3.15 10.03 5.82
N THR A 42 2.65 11.13 5.26
CA THR A 42 3.06 11.61 3.94
C THR A 42 3.18 13.13 3.85
N ASN A 43 4.12 13.63 3.04
CA ASN A 43 4.24 15.06 2.72
C ASN A 43 3.37 15.51 1.54
N ARG A 44 2.52 14.62 0.98
CA ARG A 44 1.60 14.96 -0.12
C ARG A 44 0.54 15.98 0.30
N ALA A 45 0.17 15.97 1.58
CA ALA A 45 -0.84 16.84 2.16
C ALA A 45 -0.43 17.21 3.58
N ASP A 46 -1.01 18.29 4.08
CA ASP A 46 -0.94 18.74 5.47
C ASP A 46 -2.01 18.07 6.36
N THR A 47 -2.72 17.07 5.83
CA THR A 47 -3.68 16.25 6.56
C THR A 47 -3.16 14.83 6.64
N GLN A 48 -3.11 14.27 7.85
CA GLN A 48 -2.73 12.87 8.08
C GLN A 48 -3.92 12.06 8.57
N TYR A 49 -3.89 10.76 8.27
CA TYR A 49 -4.95 9.82 8.58
C TYR A 49 -4.40 8.59 9.33
N VAL A 50 -5.15 8.16 10.35
CA VAL A 50 -4.93 6.88 11.04
C VAL A 50 -6.25 6.12 11.05
N ARG A 51 -6.22 4.84 10.72
CA ARG A 51 -7.37 3.92 10.81
C ARG A 51 -7.14 2.95 11.95
N ILE A 52 -8.19 2.72 12.74
CA ILE A 52 -8.12 1.83 13.89
C ILE A 52 -9.29 0.86 13.79
N HIS A 53 -8.94 -0.40 13.70
CA HIS A 53 -9.86 -1.52 13.68
C HIS A 53 -9.53 -2.48 14.82
N THR A 54 -10.33 -3.52 14.97
CA THR A 54 -10.00 -4.66 15.80
C THR A 54 -9.87 -5.90 14.93
N THR A 55 -9.14 -6.88 15.41
CA THR A 55 -9.26 -8.24 14.88
C THR A 55 -10.72 -8.70 14.99
N TYR A 56 -11.09 -9.72 14.24
CA TYR A 56 -12.39 -10.36 14.39
C TYR A 56 -12.25 -11.87 14.17
N ASN A 57 -13.19 -12.63 14.73
CA ASN A 57 -13.29 -14.07 14.57
C ASN A 57 -14.63 -14.38 13.87
N PRO A 58 -14.65 -14.65 12.55
CA PRO A 58 -15.88 -15.04 11.88
C PRO A 58 -16.43 -16.33 12.51
N ALA A 59 -17.74 -16.56 12.52
CA ALA A 59 -18.30 -17.79 13.10
C ALA A 59 -17.72 -19.05 12.42
N GLY A 60 -17.62 -19.02 11.08
CA GLY A 60 -16.98 -20.06 10.26
C GLY A 60 -15.53 -19.78 9.89
N PHE A 61 -15.07 -20.31 8.76
CA PHE A 61 -13.72 -20.09 8.22
C PHE A 61 -13.66 -19.02 7.15
N ASP A 62 -14.81 -18.58 6.64
CA ASP A 62 -14.89 -17.56 5.61
C ASP A 62 -14.90 -16.16 6.23
N PRO A 63 -13.82 -15.37 6.08
CA PRO A 63 -13.76 -14.01 6.61
C PRO A 63 -14.70 -13.06 5.88
N LEU A 64 -15.18 -13.38 4.67
CA LEU A 64 -16.07 -12.52 3.88
C LEU A 64 -17.51 -12.49 4.41
N THR A 65 -17.87 -13.44 5.28
CA THR A 65 -19.17 -13.47 5.95
C THR A 65 -19.38 -12.33 6.95
N VAL A 66 -18.31 -11.63 7.35
CA VAL A 66 -18.38 -10.48 8.25
C VAL A 66 -18.58 -9.20 7.43
N SER A 67 -19.82 -8.69 7.47
CA SER A 67 -20.29 -7.48 6.78
C SER A 67 -20.22 -6.22 7.64
N GLU A 68 -19.98 -6.33 8.93
CA GLU A 68 -19.79 -5.19 9.84
C GLU A 68 -18.30 -4.91 10.03
N GLU A 69 -17.90 -3.65 9.88
CA GLU A 69 -16.50 -3.25 10.09
C GLU A 69 -16.20 -3.11 11.58
N SER A 70 -15.13 -3.76 12.02
CA SER A 70 -14.68 -3.77 13.42
C SER A 70 -13.93 -2.49 13.81
N VAL A 71 -14.60 -1.34 13.77
CA VAL A 71 -13.98 -0.03 14.04
C VAL A 71 -13.84 0.25 15.54
N VAL A 72 -12.70 0.81 15.96
CA VAL A 72 -12.51 1.36 17.31
C VAL A 72 -12.84 2.86 17.30
N ARG A 73 -13.95 3.25 17.94
CA ARG A 73 -14.45 4.65 17.97
C ARG A 73 -14.09 5.42 19.25
N ASP A 74 -13.59 4.72 20.26
CA ASP A 74 -13.26 5.29 21.57
C ASP A 74 -11.76 5.52 21.77
N ALA A 75 -11.00 5.61 20.68
CA ALA A 75 -9.56 5.76 20.74
C ALA A 75 -9.12 7.23 20.84
N ASP A 76 -8.16 7.51 21.71
CA ASP A 76 -7.36 8.74 21.72
C ASP A 76 -6.07 8.50 20.91
N VAL A 77 -5.87 9.30 19.87
CA VAL A 77 -4.82 9.08 18.87
C VAL A 77 -3.91 10.29 18.82
N LYS A 78 -2.63 10.06 19.13
CA LYS A 78 -1.60 11.08 19.24
C LYS A 78 -0.35 10.66 18.48
N VAL A 79 0.25 11.61 17.78
CA VAL A 79 1.58 11.46 17.18
C VAL A 79 2.47 12.58 17.71
N ALA A 80 3.64 12.24 18.24
CA ALA A 80 4.60 13.20 18.77
C ALA A 80 5.85 13.29 17.88
N GLU A 81 6.40 14.49 17.70
CA GLU A 81 7.74 14.73 17.15
C GLU A 81 8.46 15.69 18.08
N SER A 82 9.49 15.22 18.80
CA SER A 82 10.26 16.04 19.74
C SER A 82 9.38 16.84 20.73
N SER A 83 9.07 18.10 20.43
CA SER A 83 8.23 19.01 21.24
C SER A 83 6.82 19.24 20.68
N LYS A 84 6.50 18.72 19.49
CA LYS A 84 5.19 18.86 18.83
C LYS A 84 4.33 17.65 19.12
N LEU A 85 3.07 17.89 19.49
CA LEU A 85 2.06 16.86 19.67
C LEU A 85 0.90 17.11 18.70
N PHE A 86 0.64 16.12 17.85
CA PHE A 86 -0.46 16.12 16.89
C PHE A 86 -1.57 15.21 17.43
N THR A 87 -2.74 15.77 17.70
CA THR A 87 -3.92 15.00 18.15
C THR A 87 -4.85 14.78 16.98
N PHE A 88 -5.25 13.53 16.76
CA PHE A 88 -6.16 13.17 15.69
C PHE A 88 -7.59 13.10 16.22
N ARG A 89 -8.52 13.68 15.47
CA ARG A 89 -9.95 13.67 15.78
C ARG A 89 -10.65 12.64 14.90
N GLN A 90 -11.62 11.93 15.45
CA GLN A 90 -12.44 11.01 14.67
C GLN A 90 -13.21 11.76 13.57
N GLY A 91 -13.28 11.17 12.39
CA GLY A 91 -14.05 11.61 11.23
C GLY A 91 -14.41 10.43 10.33
N THR A 92 -14.90 10.74 9.13
CA THR A 92 -15.28 9.76 8.11
C THR A 92 -14.73 10.16 6.75
N ALA A 93 -14.38 9.17 5.93
CA ALA A 93 -14.03 9.37 4.53
C ALA A 93 -14.84 8.43 3.63
N SER A 94 -15.23 8.93 2.46
CA SER A 94 -15.98 8.16 1.49
C SER A 94 -15.21 6.93 1.05
N ARG A 95 -15.88 5.78 1.11
CA ARG A 95 -15.31 4.49 0.68
C ARG A 95 -15.49 4.33 -0.83
N ARG A 96 -14.39 4.07 -1.55
CA ARG A 96 -14.43 3.84 -3.01
C ARG A 96 -15.01 2.47 -3.37
N ASP A 97 -14.61 1.43 -2.64
CA ASP A 97 -15.08 0.06 -2.81
C ASP A 97 -16.11 -0.29 -1.73
N LYS A 98 -17.39 -0.36 -2.12
CA LYS A 98 -18.50 -0.73 -1.24
C LYS A 98 -18.96 -2.18 -1.41
N SER A 99 -18.20 -3.02 -2.12
CA SER A 99 -18.57 -4.42 -2.39
C SER A 99 -18.79 -5.25 -1.11
N ARG A 100 -17.99 -4.97 -0.07
CA ARG A 100 -18.07 -5.66 1.23
C ARG A 100 -18.72 -4.82 2.34
N TYR A 101 -18.37 -3.54 2.42
CA TYR A 101 -18.84 -2.63 3.46
C TYR A 101 -19.50 -1.41 2.79
N ASN A 102 -20.78 -1.17 3.08
CA ASN A 102 -21.53 -0.10 2.42
C ASN A 102 -21.29 1.29 3.04
N ASP A 103 -20.81 1.33 4.28
CA ASP A 103 -20.59 2.55 5.03
C ASP A 103 -19.25 3.22 4.68
N ASP A 104 -19.22 4.51 4.94
CA ASP A 104 -18.00 5.31 4.86
C ASP A 104 -16.98 4.85 5.92
N VAL A 105 -15.70 5.04 5.61
CA VAL A 105 -14.60 4.58 6.45
C VAL A 105 -14.47 5.51 7.64
N THR A 106 -14.51 4.97 8.86
CA THR A 106 -14.14 5.75 10.05
C THR A 106 -12.62 5.92 10.12
N ILE A 107 -12.19 7.15 10.29
CA ILE A 107 -10.77 7.56 10.28
C ILE A 107 -10.50 8.53 11.43
N TYR A 108 -9.25 8.59 11.87
CA TYR A 108 -8.75 9.62 12.77
C TYR A 108 -7.90 10.58 11.94
N ILE A 109 -8.17 11.87 12.05
CA ILE A 109 -7.64 12.92 11.16
C ILE A 109 -6.92 13.98 11.98
N SER A 110 -5.73 14.39 11.56
CA SER A 110 -5.02 15.54 12.13
C SER A 110 -4.72 16.56 11.06
N TYR A 111 -5.08 17.83 11.32
CA TYR A 111 -4.83 18.99 10.49
C TYR A 111 -4.72 20.26 11.35
N PRO A 112 -3.78 21.18 11.07
CA PRO A 112 -2.67 21.02 10.13
C PRO A 112 -1.60 20.06 10.70
N PHE A 113 -0.98 19.28 9.83
CA PHE A 113 0.11 18.37 10.15
C PHE A 113 1.18 18.51 9.06
N SER A 114 2.14 19.39 9.31
CA SER A 114 3.31 19.57 8.44
C SER A 114 4.35 18.49 8.73
N LEU A 115 4.41 17.47 7.88
CA LEU A 115 5.41 16.41 7.99
C LEU A 115 6.81 16.92 7.66
N GLU A 116 7.78 16.67 8.54
CA GLU A 116 9.17 17.07 8.36
C GLU A 116 10.04 15.85 8.01
N ALA A 117 10.73 15.92 6.87
CA ALA A 117 11.59 14.84 6.39
C ALA A 117 12.81 14.64 7.31
N GLY A 118 13.17 13.38 7.59
CA GLY A 118 14.28 13.04 8.50
C GLY A 118 13.94 13.10 9.98
N LYS A 119 12.70 13.44 10.36
CA LYS A 119 12.25 13.45 11.76
C LYS A 119 11.64 12.10 12.15
N THR A 120 11.72 11.79 13.44
CA THR A 120 11.06 10.62 14.04
C THR A 120 9.73 11.04 14.64
N TYR A 121 8.71 10.25 14.38
CA TYR A 121 7.35 10.43 14.87
C TYR A 121 6.94 9.21 15.68
N ASP A 122 6.43 9.44 16.89
CA ASP A 122 5.98 8.40 17.81
C ASP A 122 4.45 8.41 17.88
N LEU A 123 3.83 7.32 17.45
CA LEU A 123 2.40 7.08 17.52
C LEU A 123 2.02 6.47 18.88
N THR A 124 0.99 7.02 19.50
CA THR A 124 0.28 6.42 20.64
C THR A 124 -1.21 6.38 20.33
N VAL A 125 -1.79 5.20 20.49
CA VAL A 125 -3.24 4.97 20.38
C VAL A 125 -3.70 4.32 21.67
N SER A 126 -4.62 4.95 22.39
CA SER A 126 -5.21 4.41 23.62
C SER A 126 -6.71 4.27 23.48
N SER A 127 -7.26 3.12 23.88
CA SER A 127 -8.69 2.86 23.99
C SER A 127 -8.99 2.30 25.38
N PRO A 128 -10.05 2.76 26.08
CA PRO A 128 -10.46 2.18 27.35
C PRO A 128 -10.70 0.67 27.29
N ARG A 129 -11.17 0.17 26.14
CA ARG A 129 -11.48 -1.25 25.93
C ARG A 129 -10.26 -2.08 25.54
N TYR A 130 -9.36 -1.52 24.75
CA TYR A 130 -8.28 -2.28 24.11
C TYR A 130 -6.88 -1.97 24.65
N GLY A 131 -6.77 -1.05 25.62
CA GLY A 131 -5.50 -0.62 26.17
C GLY A 131 -4.76 0.34 25.24
N THR A 132 -3.43 0.39 25.37
CA THR A 132 -2.57 1.31 24.64
C THR A 132 -1.64 0.55 23.71
N VAL A 133 -1.50 1.04 22.49
CA VAL A 133 -0.52 0.57 21.51
C VAL A 133 0.34 1.72 21.03
N THR A 134 1.59 1.42 20.69
CA THR A 134 2.56 2.43 20.29
C THR A 134 3.35 1.99 19.07
N SER A 135 3.91 2.97 18.35
CA SER A 135 4.84 2.71 17.25
C SER A 135 5.71 3.93 16.99
N SER A 136 6.78 3.76 16.24
CA SER A 136 7.68 4.85 15.86
C SER A 136 8.10 4.71 14.40
N VAL A 137 8.24 5.84 13.72
CA VAL A 137 8.75 5.88 12.34
C VAL A 137 9.65 7.09 12.13
N THR A 138 10.75 6.90 11.41
CA THR A 138 11.57 8.01 10.93
C THR A 138 11.24 8.27 9.46
N VAL A 139 10.79 9.48 9.17
CA VAL A 139 10.41 9.91 7.82
C VAL A 139 11.66 9.96 6.94
N PRO A 140 11.67 9.34 5.74
CA PRO A 140 12.80 9.45 4.82
C PRO A 140 13.16 10.91 4.53
N ARG A 141 14.45 11.22 4.37
CA ARG A 141 14.84 12.57 3.91
C ARG A 141 14.37 12.79 2.47
N ARG A 142 14.00 14.03 2.12
CA ARG A 142 13.52 14.36 0.77
C ARG A 142 14.64 14.21 -0.25
N GLY A 143 14.45 13.28 -1.19
CA GLY A 143 15.27 13.10 -2.37
C GLY A 143 14.94 14.13 -3.43
N ARG A 144 15.60 14.02 -4.57
CA ARG A 144 15.31 14.85 -5.74
C ARG A 144 15.18 13.97 -6.98
N VAL A 145 14.40 14.43 -7.94
CA VAL A 145 14.23 13.73 -9.22
C VAL A 145 14.59 14.63 -10.40
N GLN A 146 15.26 14.06 -11.40
CA GLN A 146 15.62 14.74 -12.64
C GLN A 146 15.46 13.78 -13.82
N ILE A 147 15.14 14.32 -14.99
CA ILE A 147 15.21 13.57 -16.25
C ILE A 147 16.55 13.82 -16.90
N PHE A 148 17.22 12.75 -17.32
CA PHE A 148 18.47 12.85 -18.05
C PHE A 148 18.27 13.31 -19.50
N ASN A 149 17.29 12.73 -20.18
CA ASN A 149 16.99 12.95 -21.59
C ASN A 149 15.54 13.41 -21.80
N SER A 150 15.17 14.57 -21.22
CA SER A 150 13.79 15.11 -21.27
C SER A 150 13.26 15.35 -22.68
N TYR A 151 14.13 15.49 -23.68
CA TYR A 151 13.75 15.63 -25.08
C TYR A 151 12.96 14.41 -25.62
N VAL A 152 13.11 13.22 -25.01
CA VAL A 152 12.33 12.02 -25.34
C VAL A 152 10.83 12.22 -25.08
N LEU A 153 10.46 13.11 -24.16
CA LEU A 153 9.06 13.40 -23.86
C LEU A 153 8.37 14.26 -24.93
N ASN A 154 9.12 15.08 -25.68
CA ASN A 154 8.59 16.14 -26.56
C ASN A 154 8.18 15.68 -27.97
N GLY A 155 7.83 14.41 -28.16
CA GLY A 155 7.13 13.98 -29.36
C GLY A 155 7.51 12.62 -29.89
N ARG A 156 6.97 12.31 -31.08
CA ARG A 156 7.33 11.15 -31.92
C ARG A 156 8.69 11.32 -32.60
N GLY A 157 9.66 11.94 -31.90
CA GLY A 157 10.99 12.23 -32.44
C GLY A 157 11.74 10.96 -32.87
N THR A 158 12.80 11.14 -33.65
CA THR A 158 13.66 10.05 -34.17
C THR A 158 14.55 9.40 -33.12
N ALA A 159 14.62 9.94 -31.90
CA ALA A 159 15.40 9.36 -30.83
C ALA A 159 14.82 7.99 -30.49
N ASP A 160 15.59 6.92 -30.73
CA ASP A 160 15.19 5.54 -30.40
C ASP A 160 15.57 5.15 -28.96
N GLU A 161 15.77 6.17 -28.12
CA GLU A 161 16.27 6.01 -26.76
C GLU A 161 15.12 5.94 -25.75
N ASP A 162 15.28 5.08 -24.75
CA ASP A 162 14.40 5.03 -23.59
C ASP A 162 14.57 6.28 -22.71
N LEU A 163 13.50 6.66 -22.02
CA LEU A 163 13.54 7.75 -21.05
C LEU A 163 14.24 7.30 -19.78
N VAL A 164 15.26 8.06 -19.37
CA VAL A 164 16.04 7.80 -18.15
C VAL A 164 15.77 8.89 -17.13
N ILE A 165 15.31 8.48 -15.95
CA ILE A 165 15.05 9.32 -14.79
C ILE A 165 16.08 8.98 -13.72
N TYR A 166 16.74 9.99 -13.17
CA TYR A 166 17.60 9.86 -12.00
C TYR A 166 16.87 10.35 -10.75
N GLY A 167 16.80 9.49 -9.74
CA GLY A 167 16.40 9.84 -8.39
C GLY A 167 17.62 9.87 -7.47
N TRP A 168 17.88 11.00 -6.84
CA TRP A 168 18.87 11.05 -5.77
C TRP A 168 18.18 10.75 -4.44
N ILE A 169 18.44 9.57 -3.95
CA ILE A 169 17.82 8.97 -2.78
C ILE A 169 18.63 9.33 -1.55
N ARG A 170 17.95 9.83 -0.53
CA ARG A 170 18.57 10.20 0.75
C ARG A 170 18.57 9.04 1.75
N GLU A 171 19.31 9.21 2.84
CA GLU A 171 19.29 8.31 3.99
C GLU A 171 17.87 8.05 4.52
N LEU A 172 17.72 6.95 5.29
CA LEU A 172 16.46 6.47 5.87
C LEU A 172 15.42 5.95 4.85
N THR A 173 15.68 6.12 3.55
CA THR A 173 14.90 5.48 2.49
C THR A 173 15.24 4.01 2.37
N TYR A 174 14.22 3.15 2.49
CA TYR A 174 14.35 1.70 2.32
C TYR A 174 13.82 1.21 0.98
N GLY A 175 12.76 1.84 0.48
CA GLY A 175 12.16 1.56 -0.82
C GLY A 175 11.97 2.82 -1.66
N VAL A 176 12.00 2.65 -2.98
CA VAL A 176 11.85 3.73 -3.94
C VAL A 176 10.91 3.33 -5.07
N LEU A 177 10.20 4.33 -5.59
CA LEU A 177 9.29 4.21 -6.74
C LEU A 177 9.35 5.52 -7.52
N ALA A 178 9.60 5.46 -8.82
CA ALA A 178 9.42 6.59 -9.71
C ALA A 178 8.25 6.31 -10.64
N ARG A 179 7.31 7.25 -10.74
CA ARG A 179 6.18 7.19 -11.67
C ARG A 179 6.24 8.36 -12.62
N LEU A 180 5.84 8.11 -13.86
CA LEU A 180 5.64 9.12 -14.88
C LEU A 180 4.15 9.21 -15.19
N TYR A 181 3.64 10.42 -15.24
CA TYR A 181 2.27 10.73 -15.59
C TYR A 181 2.24 11.69 -16.78
N LEU A 182 1.29 11.49 -17.68
CA LEU A 182 0.91 12.47 -18.68
C LEU A 182 -0.26 13.30 -18.16
N ILE A 183 -0.09 14.62 -18.14
CA ILE A 183 -1.16 15.56 -17.83
C ILE A 183 -1.62 16.17 -19.14
N TYR A 184 -2.91 16.01 -19.42
CA TYR A 184 -3.52 16.44 -20.66
C TYR A 184 -4.91 17.02 -20.41
N GLU A 185 -5.43 17.74 -21.40
CA GLU A 185 -6.77 18.29 -21.40
C GLU A 185 -7.56 17.68 -22.56
N THR A 186 -8.84 17.36 -22.32
CA THR A 186 -9.77 16.98 -23.37
C THR A 186 -10.92 17.97 -23.47
N GLN A 187 -11.48 18.12 -24.67
CA GLN A 187 -12.62 19.00 -24.89
C GLN A 187 -13.94 18.26 -24.64
N GLU A 188 -14.63 18.59 -23.56
CA GLU A 188 -15.94 18.06 -23.17
C GLU A 188 -17.02 19.14 -23.34
N GLY A 189 -17.58 19.25 -24.54
CA GLY A 189 -18.44 20.39 -24.91
C GLY A 189 -17.61 21.66 -25.11
N ASP A 190 -17.91 22.72 -24.37
CA ASP A 190 -17.20 24.00 -24.44
C ASP A 190 -16.09 24.15 -23.40
N THR A 191 -15.88 23.13 -22.57
CA THR A 191 -14.88 23.15 -21.49
C THR A 191 -13.71 22.22 -21.79
N TRP A 192 -12.52 22.65 -21.38
CA TRP A 192 -11.34 21.81 -21.35
C TRP A 192 -11.24 21.17 -19.96
N VAL A 193 -11.32 19.84 -19.91
CA VAL A 193 -11.25 19.07 -18.68
C VAL A 193 -9.85 18.47 -18.56
N ARG A 194 -9.23 18.63 -17.39
CA ARG A 194 -7.88 18.12 -17.12
C ARG A 194 -7.93 16.66 -16.67
N HIS A 195 -7.04 15.85 -17.22
CA HIS A 195 -6.86 14.44 -16.90
C HIS A 195 -5.38 14.14 -16.62
N THR A 196 -5.17 12.97 -16.02
CA THR A 196 -3.85 12.44 -15.70
C THR A 196 -3.84 10.94 -15.97
N ASP A 197 -2.91 10.47 -16.81
CA ASP A 197 -2.71 9.04 -17.10
C ASP A 197 -1.30 8.62 -16.69
N GLU A 198 -1.16 7.47 -16.01
CA GLU A 198 0.15 6.89 -15.69
C GLU A 198 0.78 6.27 -16.95
N VAL A 199 2.07 6.55 -17.15
CA VAL A 199 2.87 5.98 -18.23
C VAL A 199 3.50 4.67 -17.74
N PRO A 200 3.35 3.56 -18.48
CA PRO A 200 4.00 2.29 -18.13
C PRO A 200 5.53 2.39 -18.29
N SER A 201 6.28 1.71 -17.43
CA SER A 201 7.73 1.61 -17.54
C SER A 201 8.18 0.73 -18.69
N SER A 202 7.39 -0.27 -19.07
CA SER A 202 7.67 -1.13 -20.21
C SER A 202 6.40 -1.77 -20.75
N MET A 203 6.51 -2.45 -21.89
CA MET A 203 5.43 -3.24 -22.44
C MET A 203 5.97 -4.45 -23.18
N VAL A 204 5.14 -5.49 -23.28
CA VAL A 204 5.35 -6.64 -24.14
C VAL A 204 4.21 -6.67 -25.16
N LYS A 205 4.55 -6.92 -26.42
CA LYS A 205 3.58 -7.17 -27.48
C LYS A 205 3.67 -8.64 -27.86
N TYR A 206 2.55 -9.33 -27.82
CA TYR A 206 2.45 -10.75 -28.20
C TYR A 206 2.13 -10.92 -29.68
N ASP A 207 2.33 -12.13 -30.19
CA ASP A 207 2.11 -12.47 -31.60
C ASP A 207 0.65 -12.29 -32.05
N ASP A 208 -0.31 -12.42 -31.13
CA ASP A 208 -1.73 -12.17 -31.37
C ASP A 208 -2.10 -10.67 -31.41
N GLY A 209 -1.10 -9.79 -31.24
CA GLY A 209 -1.26 -8.34 -31.22
C GLY A 209 -1.69 -7.77 -29.86
N THR A 210 -1.92 -8.61 -28.86
CA THR A 210 -2.19 -8.14 -27.49
C THR A 210 -0.97 -7.43 -26.91
N LYS A 211 -1.24 -6.45 -26.05
CA LYS A 211 -0.23 -5.61 -25.40
C LYS A 211 -0.40 -5.74 -23.90
N GLU A 212 0.66 -6.13 -23.21
CA GLU A 212 0.72 -6.08 -21.75
C GLU A 212 1.62 -4.92 -21.33
N PHE A 213 1.11 -4.09 -20.42
CA PHE A 213 1.81 -2.91 -19.91
C PHE A 213 2.27 -3.17 -18.48
N PHE A 214 3.55 -2.90 -18.23
CA PHE A 214 4.14 -3.02 -16.90
C PHE A 214 4.35 -1.63 -16.33
N TYR A 215 3.84 -1.43 -15.12
CA TYR A 215 3.98 -0.16 -14.41
C TYR A 215 5.08 -0.26 -13.35
N PRO A 216 5.73 0.87 -13.02
CA PRO A 216 6.71 0.91 -11.95
C PRO A 216 6.14 0.37 -10.63
N ASN A 217 6.89 -0.52 -9.98
CA ASN A 217 6.55 -1.05 -8.68
C ASN A 217 7.54 -0.58 -7.61
N LEU A 218 7.11 -0.62 -6.36
CA LEU A 218 7.97 -0.28 -5.23
C LEU A 218 9.10 -1.30 -5.12
N ARG A 219 10.35 -0.86 -5.34
CA ARG A 219 11.54 -1.71 -5.23
C ARG A 219 12.39 -1.34 -4.03
N ARG A 220 13.17 -2.31 -3.55
CA ARG A 220 14.20 -2.05 -2.53
C ARG A 220 15.23 -1.11 -3.13
N ARG A 221 15.75 -0.19 -2.33
CA ARG A 221 16.98 0.53 -2.68
C ARG A 221 18.10 -0.48 -2.94
N GLU A 222 18.73 -0.40 -4.12
CA GLU A 222 19.71 -1.41 -4.59
C GLU A 222 21.07 -1.23 -3.95
N SER A 223 21.43 0.01 -3.61
CA SER A 223 22.71 0.34 -2.96
C SER A 223 22.53 0.64 -1.46
N PRO A 224 22.64 -0.37 -0.57
CA PRO A 224 22.85 -0.15 0.85
C PRO A 224 24.32 0.19 1.19
N GLY A 225 25.20 0.17 0.19
CA GLY A 225 26.66 0.15 0.35
C GLY A 225 27.31 1.53 0.40
N VAL A 226 28.05 1.75 1.48
CA VAL A 226 28.93 2.90 1.79
C VAL A 226 28.19 4.18 2.21
N ILE A 227 27.85 4.21 3.50
CA ILE A 227 27.32 5.34 4.30
C ILE A 227 28.27 6.57 4.34
N ARG A 228 29.23 6.68 3.40
CA ARG A 228 30.10 7.86 3.30
C ARG A 228 29.48 8.98 2.49
N GLU A 229 28.57 8.67 1.56
CA GLU A 229 27.85 9.67 0.79
C GLU A 229 26.38 9.73 1.24
N LYS A 230 25.93 10.93 1.64
CA LYS A 230 24.58 11.22 2.17
C LYS A 230 23.46 11.07 1.11
N GLU A 231 23.80 10.58 -0.08
CA GLU A 231 22.97 10.60 -1.27
C GLU A 231 23.42 9.46 -2.19
N VAL A 232 22.47 8.68 -2.73
CA VAL A 232 22.72 7.64 -3.72
C VAL A 232 21.86 7.90 -4.94
N THR A 233 22.42 7.76 -6.12
CA THR A 233 21.68 7.90 -7.37
C THR A 233 21.07 6.55 -7.76
N GLU A 234 19.76 6.52 -7.97
CA GLU A 234 19.01 5.41 -8.53
C GLU A 234 18.51 5.82 -9.92
N SER A 235 18.63 4.93 -10.91
CA SER A 235 18.06 5.15 -12.25
C SER A 235 16.74 4.40 -12.43
N PHE A 236 15.81 5.04 -13.12
CA PHE A 236 14.53 4.47 -13.53
C PHE A 236 14.40 4.63 -15.04
N VAL A 237 14.14 3.53 -15.74
CA VAL A 237 14.06 3.50 -17.20
C VAL A 237 12.60 3.30 -17.60
N PHE A 238 12.12 4.14 -18.49
CA PHE A 238 10.81 4.03 -19.12
C PHE A 238 11.01 3.78 -20.60
N SER A 239 10.55 2.62 -21.06
CA SER A 239 10.66 2.21 -22.45
C SER A 239 9.97 3.23 -23.35
N ARG A 240 10.69 3.67 -24.38
CA ARG A 240 10.13 4.56 -25.39
C ARG A 240 8.92 3.94 -26.09
N THR A 241 8.97 2.64 -26.38
CA THR A 241 7.86 1.91 -27.00
C THR A 241 6.61 2.02 -26.15
N ALA A 242 6.72 1.82 -24.84
CA ALA A 242 5.61 1.91 -23.90
C ALA A 242 5.03 3.34 -23.81
N TYR A 243 5.92 4.35 -23.80
CA TYR A 243 5.53 5.76 -23.82
C TYR A 243 4.77 6.16 -25.11
N VAL A 244 5.32 5.82 -26.27
CA VAL A 244 4.72 6.12 -27.58
C VAL A 244 3.38 5.41 -27.74
N GLU A 245 3.27 4.16 -27.29
CA GLU A 245 2.01 3.42 -27.32
C GLU A 245 0.95 4.04 -26.41
N ARG A 246 1.34 4.56 -25.24
CA ARG A 246 0.42 5.33 -24.38
C ARG A 246 -0.06 6.61 -25.07
N LEU A 247 0.83 7.34 -25.74
CA LEU A 247 0.44 8.52 -26.52
C LEU A 247 -0.52 8.15 -27.65
N ASN A 248 -0.24 7.09 -28.39
CA ASN A 248 -1.09 6.61 -29.48
C ASN A 248 -2.48 6.20 -28.99
N ASP A 249 -2.58 5.55 -27.82
CA ASP A 249 -3.86 5.24 -27.18
C ASP A 249 -4.67 6.51 -26.89
N LEU A 250 -4.04 7.55 -26.32
CA LEU A 250 -4.70 8.84 -26.08
C LEU A 250 -5.17 9.51 -27.38
N PHE A 251 -4.33 9.56 -28.41
CA PHE A 251 -4.71 10.12 -29.72
C PHE A 251 -5.78 9.30 -30.44
N THR A 252 -5.87 8.00 -30.19
CA THR A 252 -6.93 7.15 -30.74
C THR A 252 -8.25 7.36 -30.00
N ARG A 253 -8.17 7.52 -28.67
CA ARG A 253 -9.34 7.74 -27.81
C ARG A 253 -9.97 9.12 -28.03
N TYR A 254 -9.16 10.14 -28.29
CA TYR A 254 -9.62 11.53 -28.44
C TYR A 254 -9.28 12.08 -29.84
N PRO A 255 -10.28 12.30 -30.72
CA PRO A 255 -10.08 12.79 -32.08
C PRO A 255 -9.29 14.09 -32.16
N SER A 256 -8.67 14.34 -33.32
CA SER A 256 -7.86 15.54 -33.59
C SER A 256 -8.55 16.84 -33.19
N GLY A 257 -7.82 17.70 -32.49
CA GLY A 257 -8.31 18.99 -32.00
C GLY A 257 -9.01 18.95 -30.64
N ARG A 258 -9.32 17.77 -30.08
CA ARG A 258 -9.96 17.60 -28.77
C ARG A 258 -9.04 17.12 -27.66
N LEU A 259 -7.74 17.01 -27.94
CA LEU A 259 -6.72 16.57 -26.99
C LEU A 259 -5.57 17.58 -26.97
N ARG A 260 -5.12 17.95 -25.78
CA ARG A 260 -3.93 18.77 -25.55
C ARG A 260 -3.06 18.11 -24.50
N ILE A 261 -1.94 17.54 -24.91
CA ILE A 261 -0.96 16.99 -23.96
C ILE A 261 -0.10 18.15 -23.49
N LYS A 262 -0.12 18.43 -22.17
CA LYS A 262 0.48 19.64 -21.61
C LYS A 262 1.78 19.38 -20.88
N TYR A 263 1.82 18.34 -20.04
CA TYR A 263 2.96 18.10 -19.16
C TYR A 263 3.28 16.61 -19.00
N GLY A 264 4.56 16.32 -18.80
CA GLY A 264 5.04 15.12 -18.14
C GLY A 264 5.28 15.42 -16.66
N LEU A 265 4.62 14.69 -15.77
CA LEU A 265 4.83 14.79 -14.32
C LEU A 265 5.53 13.53 -13.82
N ILE A 266 6.69 13.71 -13.22
CA ILE A 266 7.40 12.62 -12.55
C ILE A 266 7.22 12.78 -11.06
N ILE A 267 6.93 11.67 -10.40
CA ILE A 267 6.83 11.59 -8.95
C ILE A 267 7.83 10.53 -8.47
N LEU A 268 8.77 10.95 -7.62
CA LEU A 268 9.67 10.07 -6.90
C LEU A 268 9.12 9.88 -5.48
N THR A 269 8.64 8.68 -5.19
CA THR A 269 8.24 8.26 -3.84
C THR A 269 9.40 7.54 -3.16
N GLN A 270 9.76 7.99 -1.97
CA GLN A 270 10.69 7.31 -1.07
C GLN A 270 9.92 6.86 0.16
N VAL A 271 10.10 5.61 0.58
CA VAL A 271 9.38 5.04 1.73
C VAL A 271 10.34 4.56 2.80
N ASP A 272 9.87 4.60 4.04
CA ASP A 272 10.56 4.02 5.18
C ASP A 272 10.55 2.48 5.14
N GLN A 273 11.27 1.86 6.07
CA GLN A 273 11.39 0.42 6.18
C GLN A 273 10.07 -0.27 6.53
N ASN A 274 9.27 0.30 7.41
CA ASN A 274 7.99 -0.28 7.85
C ASN A 274 7.02 -0.32 6.67
N PHE A 275 6.86 0.81 5.96
CA PHE A 275 5.98 0.85 4.80
C PHE A 275 6.46 -0.05 3.66
N TYR A 276 7.77 -0.06 3.37
CA TYR A 276 8.31 -0.98 2.36
C TYR A 276 8.01 -2.44 2.68
N ARG A 277 8.29 -2.89 3.91
CA ARG A 277 8.10 -4.28 4.33
C ARG A 277 6.64 -4.69 4.25
N TYR A 278 5.74 -3.86 4.79
CA TYR A 278 4.31 -4.10 4.70
C TYR A 278 3.84 -4.20 3.25
N SER A 279 4.24 -3.24 2.40
CA SER A 279 3.86 -3.24 0.99
C SER A 279 4.38 -4.48 0.25
N LYS A 280 5.63 -4.89 0.49
CA LYS A 280 6.20 -6.10 -0.14
C LYS A 280 5.53 -7.38 0.33
N ILE A 281 5.10 -7.41 1.58
CA ILE A 281 4.36 -8.54 2.13
C ILE A 281 2.99 -8.59 1.48
N VAL A 282 2.17 -7.54 1.57
CA VAL A 282 0.80 -7.51 1.01
C VAL A 282 0.77 -7.83 -0.49
N HIS A 283 1.65 -7.23 -1.30
CA HIS A 283 1.70 -7.49 -2.74
C HIS A 283 2.54 -8.73 -3.11
N GLY A 284 3.26 -9.33 -2.15
CA GLY A 284 4.02 -10.56 -2.36
C GLY A 284 3.14 -11.81 -2.42
N PHE A 285 1.89 -11.72 -1.97
CA PHE A 285 0.88 -12.80 -2.06
C PHE A 285 0.18 -12.87 -3.42
N GLU A 286 0.61 -12.08 -4.40
CA GLU A 286 0.07 -12.09 -5.75
C GLU A 286 0.65 -13.20 -6.64
N ASP A 287 1.49 -14.11 -6.11
CA ASP A 287 1.93 -15.32 -6.83
C ASP A 287 0.88 -16.44 -6.68
N PRO A 288 0.08 -16.74 -7.72
CA PRO A 288 -0.99 -17.74 -7.64
C PRO A 288 -0.46 -19.18 -7.65
N TYR A 289 0.85 -19.39 -7.88
CA TYR A 289 1.43 -20.73 -8.08
C TYR A 289 2.17 -21.27 -6.86
N SER A 290 2.32 -20.48 -5.79
CA SER A 290 3.02 -20.89 -4.57
C SER A 290 2.04 -21.20 -3.44
N ILE A 291 1.98 -22.45 -3.00
CA ILE A 291 1.34 -22.80 -1.71
C ILE A 291 2.24 -22.27 -0.59
N ARG A 292 1.87 -21.14 -0.02
CA ARG A 292 2.56 -20.55 1.12
C ARG A 292 1.85 -20.90 2.42
N THR A 293 2.63 -21.39 3.38
CA THR A 293 2.17 -21.71 4.74
C THR A 293 2.37 -20.54 5.71
N ASP A 294 3.12 -19.51 5.29
CA ASP A 294 3.34 -18.29 6.05
C ASP A 294 2.23 -17.27 5.76
N THR A 295 1.54 -16.83 6.82
CA THR A 295 0.62 -15.71 6.73
C THR A 295 1.39 -14.39 6.78
N PRO A 296 0.95 -13.36 6.05
CA PRO A 296 1.54 -12.03 6.15
C PRO A 296 1.33 -11.45 7.55
N ASP A 297 2.29 -11.63 8.46
CA ASP A 297 2.26 -11.01 9.79
C ASP A 297 3.38 -9.97 9.91
N PHE A 298 3.21 -8.83 9.24
CA PHE A 298 4.02 -7.65 9.54
C PHE A 298 3.27 -6.74 10.51
N THR A 299 3.90 -6.47 11.65
CA THR A 299 3.48 -5.40 12.54
C THR A 299 4.69 -4.69 13.13
N ASN A 300 4.63 -3.35 13.19
CA ASN A 300 5.50 -2.52 14.02
C ASN A 300 4.73 -1.79 15.12
N ILE A 301 3.49 -2.23 15.39
CA ILE A 301 2.62 -1.70 16.46
C ILE A 301 2.82 -2.55 17.71
N ALA A 302 3.51 -1.99 18.72
CA ALA A 302 3.70 -2.64 20.01
C ALA A 302 2.37 -2.74 20.76
N GLY A 303 2.02 -3.95 21.22
CA GLY A 303 0.74 -4.25 21.89
C GLY A 303 -0.45 -4.50 20.94
N GLY A 304 -0.27 -4.32 19.63
CA GLY A 304 -1.33 -4.45 18.63
C GLY A 304 -0.88 -5.10 17.33
N ARG A 305 -1.63 -4.84 16.25
CA ARG A 305 -1.33 -5.25 14.87
C ARG A 305 -1.38 -4.06 13.93
N GLY A 306 -0.87 -4.23 12.72
CA GLY A 306 -0.95 -3.23 11.65
C GLY A 306 0.36 -2.51 11.42
N ILE A 307 0.31 -1.31 10.86
CA ILE A 307 1.49 -0.57 10.41
C ILE A 307 1.40 0.90 10.78
N PHE A 308 2.52 1.42 11.27
CA PHE A 308 2.84 2.84 11.23
C PHE A 308 4.09 3.08 10.37
N GLY A 309 3.92 3.76 9.23
CA GLY A 309 4.97 3.99 8.24
C GLY A 309 5.02 5.44 7.78
N ALA A 310 5.95 5.74 6.89
CA ALA A 310 6.14 7.08 6.32
C ALA A 310 6.61 7.01 4.87
N MET A 311 6.19 8.00 4.10
CA MET A 311 6.68 8.23 2.74
C MET A 311 6.89 9.72 2.47
N VAL A 312 7.87 10.02 1.63
CA VAL A 312 8.15 11.37 1.16
C VAL A 312 8.21 11.35 -0.35
N GLU A 313 7.61 12.37 -0.95
CA GLU A 313 7.63 12.57 -2.39
C GLU A 313 8.41 13.81 -2.79
N ASP A 314 9.05 13.69 -3.94
CA ASP A 314 9.47 14.80 -4.76
C ASP A 314 8.87 14.66 -6.15
N SER A 315 8.75 15.77 -6.88
CA SER A 315 8.14 15.76 -8.20
C SER A 315 8.79 16.76 -9.15
N LEU A 316 8.82 16.42 -10.42
CA LEU A 316 9.30 17.27 -11.50
C LEU A 316 8.22 17.36 -12.58
N LEU A 317 7.85 18.58 -12.94
CA LEU A 317 6.93 18.86 -14.05
C LEU A 317 7.73 19.33 -15.27
N VAL A 318 7.46 18.74 -16.42
CA VAL A 318 8.08 19.10 -17.70
C VAL A 318 6.99 19.50 -18.68
N GLU A 319 7.09 20.70 -19.24
CA GLU A 319 6.18 21.17 -20.29
C GLU A 319 6.44 20.44 -21.60
N LEU A 320 5.37 20.01 -22.25
CA LEU A 320 5.40 19.24 -23.47
C LEU A 320 4.89 20.05 -24.65
N SER A 321 5.58 19.93 -25.79
CA SER A 321 5.20 20.59 -27.04
C SER A 321 4.57 19.56 -28.00
N PHE A 322 3.24 19.39 -27.90
CA PHE A 322 2.43 18.54 -28.80
C PHE A 322 1.37 19.36 -29.54
#